data_AF-A0A4R2N518-F1
#
_entry.id   AF-A0A4R2N518-F1
#
_cell.length_a   1.000
_cell.length_b   1.000
_cell.length_c   1.000
_cell.angle_alpha   90.00
_cell.angle_beta   90.00
_cell.angle_gamma   90.00
#
_symmetry.space_group_name_H-M   'P 1'
#
loop_
_entity.id
_entity.type
_entity.pdbx_description
1 polymer ?
#
loop_
_entity_poly.entity_id
_entity_poly.type
_entity_poly.pdbx_seq_one_letter_code
_entity_poly.pdbx_strand_id
1 'polypeptide(L)'
;MDKFTKMTAATLFSLFLAACDKPAEAPASSTQAPVATETTNVQSTQVMDQVGVEDYNKLAEWNKEHEKSIETAQLSLQEQLQSQDEKQIEEALKAFKGTLDEVLVSLDKLDIKHVEVNALKGKLREILVGSSDVMNESVNIMMAPEKVATEEIKQRLQNKTENLQNTVLELQKLEAELSQKFGGASQPQHSQPK
;
A
#
# COMPACT_ATOMS: atom_id res chain seq x y z
N MET A 1 -38.96 -3.62 24.04
CA MET A 1 -38.96 -5.02 23.56
C MET A 1 -37.61 -5.27 22.94
N ASP A 2 -36.64 -5.63 23.78
CA ASP A 2 -35.38 -6.20 23.35
C ASP A 2 -35.62 -7.57 22.71
N LYS A 3 -35.09 -7.76 21.50
CA LYS A 3 -34.95 -9.09 20.89
C LYS A 3 -33.52 -9.22 20.38
N PHE A 4 -32.69 -9.60 21.32
CA PHE A 4 -31.32 -10.04 21.17
C PHE A 4 -31.23 -11.35 20.37
N THR A 5 -30.16 -11.42 19.57
CA THR A 5 -29.28 -12.58 19.39
C THR A 5 -29.77 -13.79 18.60
N LYS A 6 -28.81 -14.28 17.80
CA LYS A 6 -28.62 -15.64 17.26
C LYS A 6 -29.24 -15.86 15.88
N MET A 7 -28.40 -15.76 14.85
CA MET A 7 -28.00 -16.92 14.04
C MET A 7 -26.97 -16.49 12.97
N THR A 8 -25.74 -16.98 13.15
CA THR A 8 -24.80 -17.45 12.11
C THR A 8 -24.44 -16.52 10.95
N ALA A 9 -23.46 -15.66 11.18
CA ALA A 9 -22.55 -15.15 10.15
C ALA A 9 -21.23 -15.92 10.23
N ALA A 10 -21.14 -17.07 9.54
CA ALA A 10 -19.90 -17.84 9.44
C ALA A 10 -19.89 -18.78 8.23
N THR A 11 -20.10 -18.29 6.99
CA THR A 11 -19.82 -19.09 5.78
C THR A 11 -19.49 -18.23 4.55
N LEU A 12 -18.64 -17.20 4.68
CA LEU A 12 -18.00 -16.59 3.50
C LEU A 12 -16.54 -17.02 3.32
N PHE A 13 -16.02 -17.88 4.20
CA PHE A 13 -14.64 -18.40 4.12
C PHE A 13 -14.54 -19.85 3.58
N SER A 14 -15.61 -20.39 3.00
CA SER A 14 -15.67 -21.82 2.64
C SER A 14 -15.58 -22.12 1.14
N LEU A 15 -15.33 -21.13 0.29
CA LEU A 15 -15.18 -21.34 -1.16
C LEU A 15 -13.78 -21.77 -1.61
N PHE A 16 -12.82 -21.94 -0.69
CA PHE A 16 -11.45 -22.39 -1.01
C PHE A 16 -11.10 -23.84 -0.64
N LEU A 17 -12.04 -24.61 -0.08
CA LEU A 17 -11.76 -25.97 0.44
C LEU A 17 -12.60 -27.10 -0.21
N ALA A 18 -13.39 -26.81 -1.24
CA ALA A 18 -14.26 -27.79 -1.92
C ALA A 18 -13.93 -27.99 -3.41
N ALA A 19 -12.68 -27.75 -3.81
CA ALA A 19 -12.18 -28.10 -5.15
C ALA A 19 -10.85 -28.87 -5.06
N CYS A 20 -10.79 -29.85 -4.17
CA CYS A 20 -9.78 -30.92 -4.17
C CYS A 20 -10.44 -32.22 -3.70
N ASP A 21 -11.54 -32.61 -4.32
CA ASP A 21 -11.95 -34.01 -4.35
C ASP A 21 -11.50 -34.61 -5.68
N LYS A 22 -10.47 -35.45 -5.61
CA LYS A 22 -9.91 -36.22 -6.71
C LYS A 22 -10.23 -37.69 -6.41
N PRO A 23 -10.72 -38.50 -7.38
CA PRO A 23 -9.78 -39.35 -8.14
C PRO A 23 -10.17 -39.60 -9.60
N ALA A 24 -9.17 -39.59 -10.48
CA ALA A 24 -9.15 -40.43 -11.67
C ALA A 24 -7.69 -40.75 -12.06
N GLU A 25 -7.46 -42.04 -12.26
CA GLU A 25 -6.19 -42.75 -12.43
C GLU A 25 -5.48 -42.49 -13.77
N ALA A 26 -4.22 -42.92 -13.81
CA ALA A 26 -3.21 -42.75 -14.87
C ALA A 26 -3.51 -43.57 -16.18
N PRO A 27 -2.69 -43.45 -17.25
CA PRO A 27 -1.40 -44.15 -17.24
C PRO A 27 -0.22 -43.37 -17.85
N ALA A 28 0.96 -43.97 -17.65
CA ALA A 28 2.31 -43.48 -17.92
C ALA A 28 2.71 -43.35 -19.40
N SER A 29 3.76 -42.57 -19.67
CA SER A 29 4.75 -42.89 -20.71
C SER A 29 6.12 -42.26 -20.45
N SER A 30 7.14 -43.11 -20.61
CA SER A 30 8.57 -42.88 -20.50
C SER A 30 9.13 -41.87 -21.51
N THR A 31 10.22 -41.18 -21.16
CA THR A 31 11.57 -41.36 -21.77
C THR A 31 12.50 -40.25 -21.29
N GLN A 32 13.63 -40.64 -20.67
CA GLN A 32 14.80 -39.79 -20.43
C GLN A 32 15.72 -39.80 -21.66
N ALA A 33 16.28 -38.64 -22.03
CA ALA A 33 17.71 -38.43 -22.29
C ALA A 33 17.97 -36.94 -22.65
N PRO A 34 19.17 -36.41 -22.38
CA PRO A 34 19.36 -35.03 -21.92
C PRO A 34 20.03 -34.12 -22.96
N VAL A 35 20.05 -32.80 -22.69
CA VAL A 35 21.24 -31.91 -22.64
C VAL A 35 20.80 -30.44 -22.66
N ALA A 36 21.12 -29.77 -21.54
CA ALA A 36 21.52 -28.38 -21.33
C ALA A 36 21.17 -27.32 -22.39
N THR A 37 20.41 -26.29 -22.00
CA THR A 37 20.88 -24.89 -21.82
C THR A 37 19.78 -24.04 -21.16
N GLU A 38 19.34 -24.34 -19.93
CA GLU A 38 18.36 -23.46 -19.24
C GLU A 38 18.60 -23.28 -17.73
N THR A 39 19.66 -23.84 -17.16
CA THR A 39 19.87 -23.78 -15.69
C THR A 39 20.23 -22.38 -15.18
N THR A 40 20.76 -21.50 -16.03
CA THR A 40 21.12 -20.13 -15.62
C THR A 40 19.92 -19.20 -15.52
N ASN A 41 18.88 -19.38 -16.33
CA ASN A 41 17.75 -18.45 -16.40
C ASN A 41 16.73 -18.70 -15.28
N VAL A 42 16.39 -19.96 -14.99
CA VAL A 42 15.45 -20.30 -13.89
C VAL A 42 15.98 -19.94 -12.51
N GLN A 43 17.29 -20.13 -12.25
CA GLN A 43 17.90 -19.73 -10.97
C GLN A 43 17.86 -18.20 -10.79
N SER A 44 18.13 -17.45 -11.85
CA SER A 44 18.13 -15.98 -11.80
C SER A 44 16.72 -15.41 -11.60
N THR A 45 15.70 -16.02 -12.21
CA THR A 45 14.29 -15.64 -12.00
C THR A 45 13.81 -16.00 -10.60
N GLN A 46 14.13 -17.19 -10.08
CA GLN A 46 13.77 -17.57 -8.70
C GLN A 46 14.44 -16.68 -7.65
N VAL A 47 15.70 -16.29 -7.85
CA VAL A 47 16.38 -15.35 -6.94
C VAL A 47 15.73 -13.97 -7.01
N MET A 48 15.34 -13.50 -8.19
CA MET A 48 14.64 -12.22 -8.34
C MET A 48 13.25 -12.23 -7.68
N ASP A 49 12.51 -13.33 -7.81
CA ASP A 49 11.21 -13.49 -7.16
C ASP A 49 11.33 -13.51 -5.62
N GLN A 50 12.37 -14.15 -5.08
CA GLN A 50 12.65 -14.12 -3.64
C GLN A 50 12.99 -12.72 -3.13
N VAL A 51 13.80 -11.95 -3.87
CA VAL A 51 14.07 -10.54 -3.56
C VAL A 51 12.78 -9.73 -3.59
N GLY A 52 11.89 -9.99 -4.56
CA GLY A 52 10.58 -9.36 -4.65
C GLY A 52 9.70 -9.62 -3.43
N VAL A 53 9.65 -10.86 -2.93
CA VAL A 53 8.91 -11.22 -1.71
C VAL A 53 9.47 -10.52 -0.47
N GLU A 54 10.80 -10.53 -0.29
CA GLU A 54 11.45 -9.88 0.84
C GLU A 54 11.15 -8.37 0.87
N ASP A 55 11.35 -7.70 -0.27
CA ASP A 55 11.14 -6.27 -0.38
C ASP A 55 9.67 -5.87 -0.25
N TYR A 56 8.75 -6.67 -0.81
CA TYR A 56 7.31 -6.44 -0.66
C TYR A 56 6.88 -6.53 0.81
N ASN A 57 7.39 -7.53 1.55
CA ASN A 57 7.13 -7.67 2.99
C ASN A 57 7.72 -6.51 3.80
N LYS A 58 8.95 -6.06 3.50
CA LYS A 58 9.55 -4.88 4.16
C LYS A 58 8.67 -3.64 4.00
N LEU A 59 8.17 -3.40 2.79
CA LEU A 59 7.32 -2.24 2.53
C LEU A 59 5.96 -2.35 3.24
N ALA A 60 5.39 -3.57 3.31
CA ALA A 60 4.16 -3.82 4.04
C ALA A 60 4.32 -3.62 5.57
N GLU A 61 5.43 -4.09 6.14
CA GLU A 61 5.76 -3.88 7.55
C GLU A 61 5.96 -2.40 7.86
N TRP A 62 6.73 -1.69 7.02
CA TRP A 62 6.90 -0.24 7.13
C TRP A 62 5.57 0.51 7.09
N ASN A 63 4.67 0.15 6.17
CA ASN A 63 3.33 0.76 6.08
C ASN A 63 2.57 0.61 7.40
N LYS A 64 2.56 -0.61 7.96
CA LYS A 64 1.88 -0.92 9.21
C LYS A 64 2.45 -0.16 10.41
N GLU A 65 3.77 0.04 10.44
CA GLU A 65 4.44 0.80 11.51
C GLU A 65 4.03 2.28 11.53
N HIS A 66 3.76 2.85 10.34
CA HIS A 66 3.49 4.29 10.20
C HIS A 66 2.01 4.66 10.09
N GLU A 67 1.11 3.73 9.71
CA GLU A 67 -0.33 3.96 9.53
C GLU A 67 -0.94 4.75 10.69
N LYS A 68 -0.73 4.29 11.93
CA LYS A 68 -1.29 4.92 13.12
C LYS A 68 -0.78 6.35 13.35
N SER A 69 0.49 6.61 13.03
CA SER A 69 1.09 7.95 13.22
C SER A 69 0.48 8.97 12.24
N ILE A 70 0.28 8.55 10.99
CA ILE A 70 -0.34 9.38 9.95
C ILE A 70 -1.82 9.62 10.28
N GLU A 71 -2.55 8.58 10.67
CA GLU A 71 -3.95 8.69 11.10
C GLU A 71 -4.10 9.65 12.29
N THR A 72 -3.25 9.49 13.31
CA THR A 72 -3.29 10.36 14.50
C THR A 72 -3.01 11.82 14.14
N ALA A 73 -2.03 12.09 13.28
CA ALA A 73 -1.72 13.43 12.84
C ALA A 73 -2.86 14.05 12.01
N GLN A 74 -3.52 13.25 11.15
CA GLN A 74 -4.67 13.69 10.37
C GLN A 74 -5.87 14.03 11.26
N LEU A 75 -6.19 13.18 12.24
CA LEU A 75 -7.27 13.40 13.21
C LEU A 75 -7.00 14.64 14.06
N SER A 76 -5.76 14.82 14.52
CA SER A 76 -5.37 16.00 15.30
C SER A 76 -5.51 17.29 14.49
N LEU A 77 -5.11 17.30 13.21
CA LEU A 77 -5.35 18.44 12.32
C LEU A 77 -6.84 18.72 12.14
N GLN A 78 -7.65 17.68 11.92
CA GLN A 78 -9.10 17.83 11.77
C GLN A 78 -9.77 18.41 13.01
N GLU A 79 -9.39 17.95 14.20
CA GLU A 79 -9.88 18.49 15.47
C GLU A 79 -9.55 19.97 15.60
N GLN A 80 -8.30 20.35 15.29
CA GLN A 80 -7.87 21.75 15.41
C GLN A 80 -8.52 22.67 14.39
N LEU A 81 -8.85 22.17 13.19
CA LEU A 81 -9.65 22.92 12.21
C LEU A 81 -11.04 23.31 12.74
N GLN A 82 -11.61 22.55 13.68
CA GLN A 82 -12.92 22.88 14.28
C GLN A 82 -12.84 24.03 15.30
N SER A 83 -11.65 24.30 15.84
CA SER A 83 -11.44 25.38 16.82
C SER A 83 -11.63 26.78 16.23
N GLN A 84 -11.42 26.93 14.91
CA GLN A 84 -11.34 28.21 14.20
C GLN A 84 -10.26 29.18 14.76
N ASP A 85 -9.33 28.67 15.58
CA ASP A 85 -8.19 29.41 16.09
C ASP A 85 -7.02 29.27 15.10
N GLU A 86 -6.68 30.38 14.43
CA GLU A 86 -5.62 30.44 13.42
C GLU A 86 -4.29 29.89 13.91
N LYS A 87 -3.91 30.21 15.15
CA LYS A 87 -2.63 29.77 15.70
C LYS A 87 -2.63 28.27 15.96
N GLN A 88 -3.74 27.73 16.49
CA GLN A 88 -3.86 26.29 16.74
C GLN A 88 -3.88 25.49 15.43
N ILE A 89 -4.54 26.03 14.40
CA ILE A 89 -4.58 25.43 13.06
C ILE A 89 -3.18 25.42 12.41
N GLU A 90 -2.44 26.52 12.49
CA GLU A 90 -1.06 26.59 11.98
C GLU A 90 -0.12 25.61 12.71
N GLU A 91 -0.21 25.53 14.04
CA GLU A 91 0.58 24.61 14.84
C GLU A 91 0.25 23.14 14.50
N ALA A 92 -1.04 22.82 14.33
CA ALA A 92 -1.50 21.49 13.94
C ALA A 92 -1.06 21.11 12.52
N LEU A 93 -1.16 22.04 11.57
CA LEU A 93 -0.69 21.82 10.20
C LEU A 93 0.81 21.57 10.18
N LYS A 94 1.59 22.35 10.95
CA LYS A 94 3.03 22.15 11.09
C LYS A 94 3.36 20.77 11.68
N ALA A 95 2.64 20.34 12.71
CA ALA A 95 2.82 19.02 13.33
C ALA A 95 2.48 17.87 12.36
N PHE A 96 1.40 18.02 11.58
CA PHE A 96 1.03 17.09 10.53
C PHE A 96 2.13 16.98 9.46
N LYS A 97 2.63 18.11 8.96
CA LYS A 97 3.73 18.12 7.98
C LYS A 97 5.00 17.49 8.54
N GLY A 98 5.35 17.79 9.79
CA GLY A 98 6.50 17.18 10.47
C GLY A 98 6.38 15.66 10.56
N THR A 99 5.18 15.14 10.87
CA THR A 99 4.93 13.69 10.89
C THR A 99 5.14 13.09 9.51
N LEU A 100 4.61 13.73 8.45
CA LEU A 100 4.80 13.25 7.08
C LEU A 100 6.27 13.33 6.62
N ASP A 101 7.02 14.36 7.03
CA ASP A 101 8.44 14.48 6.72
C ASP A 101 9.25 13.35 7.37
N GLU A 102 8.96 13.01 8.63
CA GLU A 102 9.59 11.89 9.33
C GLU A 102 9.28 10.55 8.67
N VAL A 103 8.03 10.33 8.28
CA VAL A 103 7.59 9.15 7.51
C VAL A 103 8.28 9.11 6.14
N LEU A 104 8.35 10.22 5.40
CA LEU A 104 9.05 10.24 4.11
C LEU A 104 10.54 9.90 4.26
N VAL A 105 11.18 10.42 5.31
CA VAL A 105 12.57 10.07 5.62
C VAL A 105 12.73 8.60 5.97
N SER A 106 11.79 7.99 6.70
CA SER A 106 11.85 6.55 6.98
C SER A 106 11.60 5.70 5.73
N LEU A 107 10.68 6.12 4.85
CA LEU A 107 10.41 5.48 3.57
C LEU A 107 11.66 5.49 2.69
N ASP A 108 12.29 6.65 2.53
CA ASP A 108 13.46 6.83 1.67
C ASP A 108 14.63 5.92 2.11
N LYS A 109 14.73 5.62 3.42
CA LYS A 109 15.74 4.70 3.99
C LYS A 109 15.51 3.22 3.72
N LEU A 110 14.31 2.80 3.30
CA LEU A 110 14.07 1.39 2.97
C LEU A 110 14.94 0.96 1.78
N ASP A 111 15.75 -0.08 1.98
CA ASP A 111 16.51 -0.73 0.91
C ASP A 111 15.61 -1.70 0.15
N ILE A 112 15.06 -1.22 -0.96
CA ILE A 112 14.19 -1.97 -1.88
C ILE A 112 14.94 -2.14 -3.20
N LYS A 113 15.21 -3.39 -3.57
CA LYS A 113 16.02 -3.79 -4.72
C LYS A 113 15.14 -4.23 -5.89
N HIS A 114 14.01 -4.87 -5.61
CA HIS A 114 13.10 -5.34 -6.65
C HIS A 114 12.44 -4.15 -7.36
N VAL A 115 12.59 -4.07 -8.69
CA VAL A 115 12.18 -2.92 -9.50
C VAL A 115 10.71 -2.55 -9.32
N GLU A 116 9.81 -3.53 -9.38
CA GLU A 116 8.37 -3.28 -9.26
C GLU A 116 7.97 -2.87 -7.83
N VAL A 117 8.65 -3.40 -6.80
CA VAL A 117 8.40 -3.00 -5.40
C VAL A 117 8.95 -1.60 -5.16
N ASN A 118 10.08 -1.24 -5.79
CA ASN A 118 10.61 0.11 -5.74
C ASN A 118 9.70 1.12 -6.45
N ALA A 119 9.03 0.72 -7.53
CA ALA A 119 7.99 1.54 -8.16
C ALA A 119 6.81 1.76 -7.20
N LEU A 120 6.41 0.73 -6.43
CA LEU A 120 5.37 0.86 -5.41
C LEU A 120 5.77 1.84 -4.30
N LYS A 121 7.00 1.71 -3.77
CA LYS A 121 7.59 2.68 -2.83
C LYS A 121 7.57 4.11 -3.40
N GLY A 122 7.90 4.28 -4.68
CA GLY A 122 7.88 5.57 -5.37
C GLY A 122 6.48 6.20 -5.41
N LYS A 123 5.46 5.42 -5.77
CA LYS A 123 4.07 5.90 -5.81
C LYS A 123 3.53 6.24 -4.42
N LEU A 124 3.89 5.44 -3.42
CA LEU A 124 3.56 5.72 -2.02
C LEU A 124 4.18 7.04 -1.55
N ARG A 125 5.44 7.29 -1.93
CA ARG A 125 6.11 8.58 -1.67
C ARG A 125 5.38 9.74 -2.34
N GLU A 126 5.01 9.60 -3.62
CA GLU A 126 4.24 10.62 -4.35
C GLU A 126 2.91 10.93 -3.66
N ILE A 127 2.21 9.92 -3.13
CA ILE A 127 0.95 10.10 -2.37
C ILE A 127 1.18 10.85 -1.07
N LEU A 128 2.20 10.48 -0.28
CA LEU A 128 2.50 11.17 0.98
C LEU A 128 2.83 12.64 0.76
N VAL A 129 3.66 12.95 -0.25
CA VAL A 129 3.98 14.34 -0.63
C VAL A 129 2.73 15.07 -1.13
N GLY A 130 1.98 14.46 -2.05
CA GLY A 130 0.77 15.05 -2.63
C GLY A 130 -0.30 15.33 -1.59
N SER A 131 -0.47 14.45 -0.61
CA SER A 131 -1.42 14.62 0.50
C SER A 131 -1.02 15.79 1.41
N SER A 132 0.28 15.92 1.72
CA SER A 132 0.83 17.08 2.46
C SER A 132 0.57 18.40 1.73
N ASP A 133 0.76 18.41 0.42
CA ASP A 133 0.56 19.58 -0.43
C ASP A 133 -0.91 20.00 -0.51
N VAL A 134 -1.80 19.05 -0.77
CA VAL A 134 -3.25 19.29 -0.86
C VAL A 134 -3.79 19.77 0.48
N MET A 135 -3.40 19.16 1.60
CA MET A 135 -3.82 19.60 2.94
C MET A 135 -3.31 21.01 3.25
N ASN A 136 -2.03 21.28 3.02
CA ASN A 136 -1.45 22.60 3.27
C ASN A 136 -2.14 23.71 2.47
N GLU A 137 -2.37 23.49 1.18
CA GLU A 137 -3.05 24.49 0.34
C GLU A 137 -4.54 24.65 0.72
N SER A 138 -5.23 23.56 1.05
CA SER A 138 -6.63 23.61 1.52
C SER A 138 -6.78 24.39 2.82
N VAL A 139 -5.90 24.13 3.81
CA VAL A 139 -5.90 24.85 5.09
C VAL A 139 -5.59 26.33 4.88
N ASN A 140 -4.60 26.67 4.06
CA ASN A 140 -4.27 28.07 3.78
C ASN A 140 -5.44 28.82 3.12
N ILE A 141 -6.17 28.18 2.21
CA ILE A 141 -7.38 28.75 1.59
C ILE A 141 -8.49 28.96 2.63
N MET A 142 -8.69 28.00 3.53
CA MET A 142 -9.68 28.10 4.60
C MET A 142 -9.35 29.25 5.58
N MET A 143 -8.08 29.44 5.91
CA MET A 143 -7.64 30.45 6.88
C MET A 143 -7.64 31.87 6.32
N ALA A 144 -7.39 32.04 5.03
CA ALA A 144 -7.29 33.36 4.41
C ALA A 144 -8.01 33.45 3.05
N PRO A 145 -9.32 33.12 2.96
CA PRO A 145 -10.02 32.97 1.70
C PRO A 145 -9.97 34.23 0.83
N GLU A 146 -10.07 35.42 1.42
CA GLU A 146 -9.99 36.68 0.67
C GLU A 146 -8.60 36.98 0.09
N LYS A 147 -7.55 36.39 0.67
CA LYS A 147 -6.15 36.63 0.26
C LYS A 147 -5.64 35.57 -0.71
N VAL A 148 -6.15 34.34 -0.63
CA VAL A 148 -5.59 33.19 -1.36
C VAL A 148 -6.62 32.35 -2.15
N ALA A 149 -7.92 32.64 -2.12
CA ALA A 149 -8.91 31.90 -2.93
C ALA A 149 -9.07 32.47 -4.35
N THR A 150 -7.97 32.73 -5.06
CA THR A 150 -8.02 33.13 -6.47
C THR A 150 -8.39 31.94 -7.36
N GLU A 151 -8.91 32.19 -8.57
CA GLU A 151 -9.22 31.12 -9.53
C GLU A 151 -7.98 30.29 -9.89
N GLU A 152 -6.79 30.91 -9.95
CA GLU A 152 -5.54 30.20 -10.18
C GLU A 152 -5.22 29.22 -9.04
N ILE A 153 -5.42 29.63 -7.79
CA ILE A 153 -5.17 28.78 -6.62
C ILE A 153 -6.20 27.66 -6.53
N LYS A 154 -7.48 27.94 -6.85
CA LYS A 154 -8.51 26.89 -6.94
C LYS A 154 -8.17 25.85 -8.01
N GLN A 155 -7.76 26.29 -9.21
CA GLN A 155 -7.32 25.38 -10.28
C GLN A 155 -6.07 24.59 -9.88
N ARG A 156 -5.11 25.22 -9.20
CA ARG A 156 -3.92 24.53 -8.70
C ARG A 156 -4.28 23.45 -7.69
N LEU A 157 -5.14 23.76 -6.72
CA LEU A 157 -5.62 22.79 -5.74
C LEU A 157 -6.39 21.66 -6.40
N GLN A 158 -7.25 21.97 -7.37
CA GLN A 158 -7.97 20.97 -8.16
C GLN A 158 -6.99 20.04 -8.89
N ASN A 159 -6.02 20.58 -9.62
CA ASN A 159 -5.01 19.81 -10.34
C ASN A 159 -4.17 18.93 -9.40
N LYS A 160 -3.76 19.44 -8.24
CA LYS A 160 -3.05 18.67 -7.21
C LYS A 160 -3.92 17.52 -6.69
N THR A 161 -5.20 17.78 -6.46
CA THR A 161 -6.17 16.79 -5.97
C THR A 161 -6.43 15.70 -7.01
N GLU A 162 -6.63 16.07 -8.28
CA GLU A 162 -6.79 15.13 -9.39
C GLU A 162 -5.52 14.28 -9.60
N ASN A 163 -4.35 14.91 -9.56
CA ASN A 163 -3.08 14.18 -9.64
C ASN A 163 -2.94 13.18 -8.48
N LEU A 164 -3.22 13.59 -7.25
CA LEU A 164 -3.17 12.71 -6.08
C LEU A 164 -4.13 11.52 -6.23
N GLN A 165 -5.35 11.75 -6.70
CA GLN A 165 -6.31 10.67 -6.96
C GLN A 165 -5.79 9.70 -8.02
N ASN A 166 -5.22 10.20 -9.12
CA ASN A 166 -4.62 9.35 -10.15
C ASN A 166 -3.46 8.52 -9.59
N THR A 167 -2.57 9.12 -8.79
CA THR A 167 -1.47 8.39 -8.15
C THR A 167 -2.00 7.30 -7.19
N VAL A 168 -3.09 7.56 -6.45
CA VAL A 168 -3.73 6.55 -5.60
C VAL A 168 -4.25 5.37 -6.42
N LEU A 169 -4.89 5.62 -7.57
CA LEU A 169 -5.37 4.56 -8.46
C LEU A 169 -4.21 3.72 -9.03
N GLU A 170 -3.11 4.37 -9.42
CA GLU A 170 -1.90 3.69 -9.88
C GLU A 170 -1.28 2.83 -8.76
N LEU A 171 -1.22 3.34 -7.54
CA LEU A 171 -0.75 2.60 -6.36
C LEU A 171 -1.61 1.35 -6.15
N GLN A 172 -2.95 1.50 -6.07
CA GLN A 172 -3.87 0.38 -5.83
C GLN A 172 -3.73 -0.72 -6.88
N LYS A 173 -3.56 -0.34 -8.16
CA LYS A 173 -3.31 -1.30 -9.23
C LYS A 173 -2.00 -2.06 -9.00
N LEU A 174 -0.93 -1.34 -8.69
CA LEU A 174 0.39 -1.93 -8.47
C LEU A 174 0.41 -2.81 -7.21
N GLU A 175 -0.28 -2.43 -6.14
CA GLU A 175 -0.46 -3.25 -4.94
C GLU A 175 -1.19 -4.55 -5.25
N ALA A 176 -2.25 -4.51 -6.05
CA ALA A 176 -2.98 -5.71 -6.45
C ALA A 176 -2.09 -6.68 -7.26
N GLU A 177 -1.35 -6.15 -8.23
CA GLU A 177 -0.41 -6.92 -9.06
C GLU A 177 0.69 -7.56 -8.20
N LEU A 178 1.31 -6.79 -7.31
CA LEU A 178 2.38 -7.25 -6.43
C LEU A 178 1.90 -8.20 -5.34
N SER A 179 0.71 -7.98 -4.78
CA SER A 179 0.09 -8.89 -3.81
C SER A 179 -0.19 -10.25 -4.45
N GLN A 180 -0.68 -10.28 -5.69
CA GLN A 180 -0.86 -11.54 -6.43
C GLN A 180 0.48 -12.24 -6.69
N LYS A 181 1.54 -11.47 -7.00
CA LYS A 181 2.86 -12.01 -7.34
C LYS A 181 3.66 -12.48 -6.13
N PHE A 182 3.60 -11.76 -5.02
CA PHE A 182 4.48 -11.93 -3.86
C PHE A 182 3.76 -12.24 -2.55
N GLY A 183 2.47 -11.93 -2.42
CA GLY A 183 1.70 -12.08 -1.17
C GLY A 183 1.47 -13.52 -0.70
N GLY A 184 1.68 -14.52 -1.57
CA GLY A 184 1.52 -15.95 -1.24
C GLY A 184 2.79 -16.67 -0.76
N ALA A 185 3.96 -16.02 -0.81
CA ALA A 185 5.26 -16.70 -0.61
C ALA A 185 5.69 -16.83 0.86
N SER A 186 4.88 -16.36 1.82
CA SER A 186 5.15 -16.51 3.26
C SER A 186 4.84 -17.91 3.83
N GLN A 187 4.46 -18.88 3.01
CA GLN A 187 4.39 -20.28 3.45
C GLN A 187 5.68 -21.03 3.06
N PRO A 188 6.44 -21.59 4.03
CA PRO A 188 7.55 -22.47 3.70
C PRO A 188 7.00 -23.66 2.92
N GLN A 189 7.61 -23.95 1.76
CA GLN A 189 7.30 -25.14 0.99
C GLN A 189 7.55 -26.37 1.86
N HIS A 190 6.47 -26.93 2.42
CA HIS A 190 6.56 -28.15 3.19
C HIS A 190 6.77 -29.29 2.20
N SER A 191 8.03 -29.75 2.16
CA SER A 191 8.47 -30.96 1.51
C SER A 191 7.57 -32.12 1.94
N GLN A 192 6.98 -32.84 0.99
CA GLN A 192 6.34 -34.12 1.28
C GLN A 192 7.39 -35.13 1.75
N PRO A 193 7.25 -35.75 2.94
CA PRO A 193 7.94 -36.98 3.22
C PRO A 193 7.26 -38.14 2.47
N LYS A 194 8.13 -39.02 1.99
CA LYS A 194 7.89 -40.22 1.18
C LYS A 194 7.05 -41.28 1.89
#